data_AF-A0A2D6YCP6-F1
#
_entry.id   AF-A0A2D6YCP6-F1
#
_cell.length_a   1.000
_cell.length_b   1.000
_cell.length_c   1.000
_cell.angle_alpha   90.00
_cell.angle_beta   90.00
_cell.angle_gamma   90.00
#
_symmetry.space_group_name_H-M   'P 1'
#
loop_
_entity.id
_entity.type
_entity.pdbx_description
1 polymer ?
#
loop_
_entity_poly.entity_id
_entity_poly.type
_entity_poly.pdbx_seq_one_letter_code
_entity_poly.pdbx_strand_id
1 'polypeptide(L)'
;MDEAFYLANILPKFISSFDIYKNDLHIIIDKEKVEPVLNFLKTHLVFRYRTLFDICCIDFLKRHPYRFQLVYGLLSIKNSKRIFVKTNVKEKNSIMSMTSLFNSAN
;
A
#
# COMPACT_ATOMS: atom_id res chain seq x y z
N MET A 1 -1.56 7.61 -17.11
CA MET A 1 -2.94 7.35 -16.63
C MET A 1 -3.20 5.85 -16.50
N ASP A 2 -2.46 5.01 -17.25
CA ASP A 2 -2.77 3.59 -17.44
C ASP A 2 -2.53 2.67 -16.23
N GLU A 3 -1.51 2.92 -15.41
CA GLU A 3 -1.15 2.00 -14.30
C GLU A 3 -2.19 1.98 -13.17
N ALA A 4 -2.69 3.15 -12.78
CA ALA A 4 -3.74 3.25 -11.75
C ALA A 4 -5.05 2.59 -12.23
N PHE A 5 -5.43 2.84 -13.49
CA PHE A 5 -6.62 2.25 -14.09
C PHE A 5 -6.47 0.72 -14.26
N TYR A 6 -5.29 0.25 -14.67
CA TYR A 6 -4.98 -1.17 -14.76
C TYR A 6 -5.05 -1.87 -13.40
N LEU A 7 -4.47 -1.28 -12.35
CA LEU A 7 -4.56 -1.79 -10.99
C LEU A 7 -6.00 -1.82 -10.48
N ALA A 8 -6.78 -0.76 -10.73
CA ALA A 8 -8.19 -0.70 -10.36
C ALA A 8 -9.02 -1.79 -11.06
N ASN A 9 -8.71 -2.13 -12.31
CA ASN A 9 -9.41 -3.18 -13.06
C ASN A 9 -9.02 -4.60 -12.65
N ILE A 10 -7.77 -4.85 -12.24
CA ILE A 10 -7.32 -6.18 -11.82
C ILE A 10 -7.66 -6.46 -10.37
N LEU A 11 -7.65 -5.42 -9.52
CA LEU A 11 -7.91 -5.52 -8.09
C LEU A 11 -9.13 -4.68 -7.65
N PRO A 12 -10.29 -4.76 -8.33
CA PRO A 12 -11.44 -3.89 -8.03
C PRO A 12 -12.01 -4.15 -6.63
N LYS A 13 -11.85 -5.38 -6.13
CA LYS A 13 -12.28 -5.74 -4.77
C LYS A 13 -11.31 -5.30 -3.69
N PHE A 14 -10.06 -4.96 -4.02
CA PHE A 14 -9.02 -4.67 -3.03
C PHE A 14 -8.74 -3.18 -2.87
N ILE A 15 -8.92 -2.39 -3.93
CA ILE A 15 -8.66 -0.96 -3.94
C ILE A 15 -9.96 -0.21 -3.66
N SER A 16 -10.02 0.48 -2.52
CA SER A 16 -11.16 1.33 -2.15
C SER A 16 -11.14 2.65 -2.90
N SER A 17 -9.95 3.24 -3.03
CA SER A 17 -9.72 4.46 -3.80
C SER A 17 -8.23 4.59 -4.14
N PHE A 18 -7.93 5.47 -5.11
CA PHE A 18 -6.56 5.81 -5.46
C PHE A 18 -6.45 7.31 -5.73
N ASP A 19 -5.24 7.83 -5.60
CA ASP A 19 -4.89 9.21 -5.90
C ASP A 19 -3.49 9.25 -6.51
N ILE A 20 -3.21 10.27 -7.33
CA ILE A 20 -1.92 10.48 -7.97
C ILE A 20 -1.41 11.84 -7.54
N TYR A 21 -0.29 11.84 -6.80
CA TYR A 21 0.35 13.07 -6.35
C TYR A 21 1.78 13.11 -6.85
N LYS A 22 2.15 14.19 -7.58
CA LYS A 22 3.50 14.35 -8.14
C LYS A 22 4.06 13.10 -8.83
N ASN A 23 3.22 12.43 -9.61
CA ASN A 23 3.48 11.17 -10.34
C ASN A 23 3.60 9.89 -9.48
N ASP A 24 3.53 9.98 -8.16
CA ASP A 24 3.49 8.81 -7.30
C ASP A 24 2.04 8.36 -7.10
N LEU A 25 1.82 7.05 -7.26
CA LEU A 25 0.51 6.44 -7.08
C LEU A 25 0.27 6.13 -5.60
N HIS A 26 -0.83 6.60 -5.07
CA HIS A 26 -1.31 6.26 -3.75
C HIS A 26 -2.58 5.43 -3.87
N ILE A 27 -2.60 4.23 -3.29
CA ILE A 27 -3.79 3.39 -3.22
C ILE A 27 -4.24 3.24 -1.78
N ILE A 28 -5.55 3.23 -1.55
CA ILE A 28 -6.17 2.97 -0.26
C ILE A 28 -6.82 1.60 -0.32
N ILE A 29 -6.48 0.75 0.65
CA ILE A 29 -6.98 -0.63 0.77
C ILE A 29 -7.41 -0.93 2.21
N ASP A 30 -8.26 -1.94 2.35
CA ASP A 30 -8.65 -2.47 3.66
C ASP A 30 -7.50 -3.18 4.36
N LYS A 31 -7.47 -3.13 5.70
CA LYS A 31 -6.39 -3.71 6.52
C LYS A 31 -6.15 -5.20 6.28
N GLU A 32 -7.21 -5.94 5.99
CA GLU A 32 -7.19 -7.40 5.77
C GLU A 32 -6.52 -7.77 4.44
N LYS A 33 -6.38 -6.79 3.55
CA LYS A 33 -5.93 -6.94 2.18
C LYS A 33 -4.48 -6.50 1.98
N VAL A 34 -3.82 -6.03 3.03
CA VAL A 34 -2.44 -5.51 2.96
C VAL A 34 -1.48 -6.58 2.44
N GLU A 35 -1.44 -7.75 3.08
CA GLU A 35 -0.54 -8.83 2.67
C GLU A 35 -0.73 -9.28 1.21
N PRO A 36 -1.94 -9.65 0.75
CA PRO A 36 -2.12 -10.10 -0.64
C PRO A 36 -1.82 -8.99 -1.66
N VAL A 37 -2.16 -7.74 -1.37
CA VAL A 37 -1.87 -6.61 -2.29
C VAL A 37 -0.36 -6.36 -2.38
N LEU A 38 0.34 -6.32 -1.25
CA LEU A 38 1.80 -6.13 -1.24
C LEU A 38 2.53 -7.29 -1.94
N ASN A 39 2.10 -8.53 -1.70
CA ASN A 39 2.66 -9.69 -2.37
C ASN A 39 2.41 -9.65 -3.89
N PHE A 40 1.20 -9.26 -4.32
CA PHE A 40 0.88 -9.06 -5.73
C PHE A 40 1.80 -8.01 -6.37
N LEU A 41 1.92 -6.82 -5.77
CA LEU A 41 2.77 -5.74 -6.28
C LEU A 41 4.24 -6.15 -6.40
N LYS A 42 4.72 -6.97 -5.45
CA LYS A 42 6.08 -7.53 -5.43
C LYS A 42 6.32 -8.54 -6.55
N THR A 43 5.38 -9.47 -6.75
CA THR A 43 5.52 -10.63 -7.65
C THR A 43 5.09 -10.35 -9.09
N HIS A 44 4.25 -9.33 -9.31
CA HIS A 44 3.74 -8.99 -10.63
C HIS A 44 4.87 -8.66 -11.63
N LEU A 45 4.83 -9.31 -12.79
CA LEU A 45 5.89 -9.24 -13.80
C LEU A 45 6.14 -7.83 -14.36
N VAL A 46 5.08 -7.02 -14.44
CA VAL A 46 5.12 -5.66 -14.99
C VAL A 46 5.55 -4.63 -13.95
N PHE A 47 5.04 -4.73 -12.72
CA PHE A 47 5.21 -3.69 -11.70
C PHE A 47 6.49 -3.85 -10.90
N ARG A 48 6.75 -5.07 -10.40
CA ARG A 48 8.00 -5.46 -9.73
C ARG A 48 8.39 -4.51 -8.59
N TYR A 49 7.44 -4.14 -7.74
CA TYR A 49 7.69 -3.35 -6.52
C TYR A 49 8.37 -4.23 -5.45
N ARG A 50 9.67 -4.51 -5.66
CA ARG A 50 10.44 -5.49 -4.89
C ARG A 50 11.04 -4.95 -3.60
N THR A 51 11.12 -3.63 -3.47
CA THR A 51 11.77 -2.98 -2.34
C THR A 51 10.73 -2.24 -1.53
N LEU A 52 10.61 -2.56 -0.25
CA LEU A 52 9.91 -1.76 0.74
C LEU A 52 10.90 -0.75 1.30
N PHE A 53 10.68 0.53 1.02
CA PHE A 53 11.60 1.61 1.41
C PHE A 53 11.19 2.32 2.70
N ASP A 54 9.90 2.30 3.05
CA ASP A 54 9.40 2.97 4.25
C ASP A 54 8.08 2.35 4.73
N ILE A 55 7.87 2.34 6.05
CA ILE A 55 6.60 2.07 6.70
C ILE A 55 6.34 3.21 7.68
N CYS A 56 5.30 3.98 7.42
CA CYS A 56 4.92 5.12 8.25
C CYS A 56 3.53 4.92 8.84
N CYS A 57 3.32 5.33 10.09
CA CYS A 57 2.01 5.42 10.71
C CYS A 57 1.67 6.88 10.99
N ILE A 58 0.56 7.36 10.43
CA ILE A 58 0.07 8.73 10.60
C ILE A 58 -1.08 8.70 11.61
N ASP A 59 -1.00 9.50 12.66
CA ASP A 59 -2.07 9.67 13.65
C ASP A 59 -2.96 10.87 13.29
N PHE A 60 -4.25 10.61 13.09
CA PHE A 60 -5.29 11.60 12.83
C PHE A 60 -6.24 11.70 14.02
N LEU A 61 -5.96 12.61 14.96
CA LEU A 61 -6.75 12.80 16.19
C LEU A 61 -8.24 13.02 15.95
N LYS A 62 -8.62 13.67 14.83
CA LYS A 62 -10.01 14.01 14.52
C LYS A 62 -10.75 12.93 13.73
N ARG A 63 -10.07 11.84 13.32
CA ARG A 63 -10.64 10.81 12.46
C ARG A 63 -11.11 9.61 13.28
N HIS A 64 -12.36 9.63 13.73
CA HIS A 64 -12.97 8.49 14.42
C HIS A 64 -13.95 7.72 13.51
N PRO A 65 -13.93 6.37 13.52
CA PRO A 65 -13.13 5.49 14.38
C PRO A 65 -11.71 5.19 13.86
N TYR A 66 -11.35 5.62 12.65
CA TYR A 66 -10.08 5.29 11.99
C TYR A 66 -8.96 6.31 12.28
N ARG A 67 -8.45 6.28 13.52
CA ARG A 67 -7.45 7.23 14.01
C ARG A 67 -6.12 7.12 13.27
N PHE A 68 -5.68 5.89 12.98
CA PHE A 68 -4.36 5.66 12.40
C PHE A 68 -4.46 5.37 10.90
N GLN A 69 -3.47 5.83 10.14
CA GLN A 69 -3.28 5.43 8.76
C GLN A 69 -1.86 4.90 8.59
N LEU A 70 -1.75 3.61 8.28
CA LEU A 70 -0.48 3.00 7.89
C LEU A 70 -0.22 3.22 6.41
N VAL A 71 1.01 3.54 6.07
CA VAL A 71 1.48 3.80 4.73
C VAL A 71 2.71 2.93 4.47
N TYR A 72 2.61 2.04 3.50
CA TYR A 72 3.70 1.23 2.99
C TYR A 72 4.25 1.86 1.71
N GLY A 73 5.50 2.30 1.74
CA GLY A 73 6.22 2.83 0.60
C GLY A 73 6.96 1.72 -0.14
N LEU A 74 6.56 1.45 -1.38
CA LEU A 74 7.25 0.48 -2.25
C LEU A 74 7.95 1.16 -3.43
N LEU A 75 9.10 0.62 -3.81
CA LEU A 75 9.92 1.06 -4.92
C LEU A 75 10.12 -0.08 -5.92
N SER A 76 9.82 0.21 -7.19
CA SER A 76 10.23 -0.58 -8.33
C SER A 76 11.48 0.04 -8.94
N ILE A 77 12.64 -0.57 -8.69
CA ILE A 77 13.93 -0.11 -9.24
C ILE A 77 13.93 -0.25 -10.76
N LYS A 78 13.35 -1.34 -11.29
CA LYS A 78 13.34 -1.61 -12.73
C LYS A 78 12.52 -0.57 -13.50
N ASN A 79 11.42 -0.11 -12.92
CA ASN A 79 10.53 0.85 -13.55
C ASN A 79 10.78 2.29 -13.07
N SER A 80 11.71 2.48 -12.12
CA SER A 80 11.97 3.76 -11.43
C SER A 80 10.70 4.44 -10.91
N LYS A 81 9.75 3.65 -10.39
CA LYS A 81 8.45 4.12 -9.89
C LYS A 81 8.26 3.81 -8.42
N ARG A 82 7.50 4.67 -7.75
CA ARG A 82 7.06 4.48 -6.37
C ARG A 82 5.55 4.30 -6.31
N ILE A 83 5.12 3.51 -5.35
CA ILE A 83 3.72 3.36 -4.98
C ILE A 83 3.60 3.39 -3.47
N PHE A 84 2.55 4.04 -2.99
CA PHE A 84 2.22 4.11 -1.58
C PHE A 84 0.90 3.38 -1.33
N VAL A 85 0.96 2.33 -0.51
CA VAL A 85 -0.21 1.55 -0.12
C VAL A 85 -0.65 2.01 1.26
N LYS A 86 -1.85 2.58 1.35
CA LYS A 86 -2.41 3.18 2.57
C LYS A 86 -3.53 2.30 3.13
N THR A 87 -3.56 2.15 4.45
CA THR A 87 -4.59 1.42 5.16
C THR A 87 -5.04 2.20 6.39
N ASN A 88 -6.35 2.32 6.56
CA ASN A 88 -6.95 2.98 7.73
C ASN A 88 -7.18 1.97 8.86
N VAL A 89 -6.84 2.36 10.08
CA VAL A 89 -6.77 1.48 11.25
C VAL A 89 -7.43 2.16 12.45
N LYS A 90 -8.15 1.36 13.25
CA LYS A 90 -8.73 1.78 14.52
C LYS A 90 -7.72 1.56 15.64
N GLU A 91 -7.85 2.29 16.73
CA GLU A 91 -6.88 2.28 17.84
C GLU A 91 -6.62 0.90 18.48
N LYS A 92 -7.63 0.03 18.54
CA LYS A 92 -7.51 -1.30 19.14
C LYS A 92 -7.31 -2.43 18.12
N ASN A 93 -7.12 -2.09 16.85
CA ASN A 93 -6.97 -3.09 15.80
C ASN A 93 -5.49 -3.40 15.57
N SER A 94 -5.13 -4.68 15.66
CA SER A 94 -3.83 -5.18 15.19
C SER A 94 -3.84 -5.38 13.67
N ILE A 95 -2.63 -5.36 13.09
CA ILE A 95 -2.33 -5.66 11.69
C ILE A 95 -1.21 -6.69 11.64
N MET A 96 -1.27 -7.57 10.63
CA MET A 96 -0.24 -8.57 10.40
C MET A 96 1.09 -7.91 10.00
N SER A 97 2.19 -8.47 10.52
CA SER A 97 3.54 -8.01 10.17
C SER A 97 3.88 -8.40 8.73
N MET A 98 4.56 -7.49 8.01
CA MET A 98 4.99 -7.72 6.62
C MET A 98 6.43 -8.26 6.52
N THR A 99 7.01 -8.70 7.64
CA THR A 99 8.38 -9.24 7.71
C THR A 99 8.60 -10.48 6.85
N SER A 100 7.57 -11.32 6.67
CA SER A 100 7.60 -12.48 5.78
C SER A 100 7.73 -12.09 4.29
N LEU A 101 7.19 -10.94 3.90
CA LEU A 101 7.26 -10.42 2.54
C LEU A 101 8.48 -9.53 2.32
N PHE A 102 8.83 -8.69 3.29
CA PHE A 102 9.95 -7.78 3.19
C PHE A 102 10.78 -7.86 4.46
N ASN A 103 12.02 -8.32 4.33
CA ASN A 103 12.97 -8.38 5.47
C ASN A 103 13.21 -6.98 6.08
N SER A 104 13.01 -5.90 5.33
CA SER A 104 13.12 -4.52 5.81
C SER A 104 11.94 -4.05 6.67
N ALA A 105 10.94 -4.90 6.93
CA ALA A 105 9.79 -4.59 7.77
C ALA A 105 9.95 -4.98 9.26
N ASN A 106 11.17 -5.35 9.69
CA ASN A 106 11.51 -5.72 11.07
C ASN A 106 12.37 -4.65 11.74
#